data_AF-A0A3M5RE21-F1
#
_entry.id   AF-A0A3M5RE21-F1
#
_cell.length_a   1.000
_cell.length_b   1.000
_cell.length_c   1.000
_cell.angle_alpha   90.00
_cell.angle_beta   90.00
_cell.angle_gamma   90.00
#
_symmetry.space_group_name_H-M   'P 1'
#
loop_
_entity.id
_entity.type
_entity.pdbx_description
1 polymer ?
#
loop_
_entity_poly.entity_id
_entity_poly.type
_entity_poly.pdbx_seq_one_letter_code
_entity_poly.pdbx_strand_id
1 'polypeptide(L)' 'MIRGSPQRAILGPVRLARRPASHPPDQRQGSAVTYVAISVVSAIVIKKRLCLCAVTMSNT' A
#
# COMPACT_ATOMS: atom_id res chain seq x y z
N MET A 1 18.67 33.70 -48.11
CA MET A 1 19.01 32.81 -46.98
C MET A 1 19.20 33.66 -45.73
N ILE A 2 18.95 33.05 -44.56
CA ILE A 2 18.99 33.60 -43.19
C ILE A 2 17.69 34.28 -42.72
N ARG A 3 16.87 33.49 -42.02
CA ARG A 3 16.21 33.94 -40.78
C ARG A 3 15.94 32.70 -39.92
N GLY A 4 16.88 32.38 -39.03
CA GLY A 4 16.67 31.32 -38.04
C GLY A 4 15.39 31.58 -37.25
N SER A 5 14.63 30.53 -36.94
CA SER A 5 13.44 30.64 -36.10
C SER A 5 13.89 30.98 -34.67
N PRO A 6 13.40 32.08 -34.05
CA PRO A 6 13.54 32.27 -32.62
C PRO A 6 12.44 31.46 -31.92
N GLN A 7 12.39 30.15 -32.16
CA GLN A 7 11.53 29.21 -31.42
C GLN A 7 12.17 28.87 -30.06
N ARG A 8 12.59 29.90 -29.34
CA ARG A 8 12.88 29.84 -27.90
C ARG A 8 12.09 30.94 -27.19
N ALA A 9 10.79 31.01 -27.46
CA ALA A 9 9.86 31.54 -26.49
C ALA A 9 9.57 30.40 -25.48
N ILE A 10 10.51 30.20 -24.54
CA ILE A 10 10.20 29.52 -23.28
C ILE A 10 9.25 30.46 -22.55
N LEU A 11 7.97 30.36 -22.89
CA LEU A 11 6.93 31.20 -22.35
C LEU A 11 6.54 30.61 -20.98
N GLY A 12 7.19 31.13 -19.94
CA GLY A 12 6.85 30.93 -18.54
C GLY A 12 7.75 29.94 -17.80
N PRO A 13 7.98 30.15 -16.48
CA PRO A 13 8.59 29.13 -15.64
C PRO A 13 7.73 27.87 -15.72
N VAL A 14 8.29 26.77 -16.25
CA VAL A 14 7.69 25.45 -16.15
C VAL A 14 7.55 25.15 -14.65
N ARG A 15 6.37 25.40 -14.09
CA ARG A 15 6.03 24.94 -12.76
C ARG A 15 5.87 23.43 -12.86
N LEU A 16 6.97 22.71 -12.65
CA LEU A 16 6.94 21.32 -12.23
C LEU A 16 6.23 21.28 -10.88
N ALA A 17 4.90 21.29 -10.91
CA ALA A 17 4.08 20.95 -9.77
C ALA A 17 4.42 19.49 -9.47
N ARG A 18 5.43 19.26 -8.63
CA ARG A 18 5.66 17.96 -8.01
C ARG A 18 4.36 17.64 -7.29
N ARG A 19 3.53 16.79 -7.90
CA ARG A 19 2.43 16.14 -7.21
C ARG A 19 3.06 15.51 -5.96
N PRO A 20 2.60 15.80 -4.74
CA PRO A 20 3.04 15.06 -3.57
C PRO A 20 2.96 13.59 -3.96
N ALA A 21 4.05 12.83 -3.76
CA ALA A 21 4.05 11.40 -4.05
C ALA A 21 2.82 10.84 -3.35
N SER A 22 1.76 10.54 -4.10
CA SER A 22 0.41 10.40 -3.53
C SER A 22 0.29 9.16 -2.66
N HIS A 23 1.38 8.41 -2.54
CA HIS A 23 1.57 7.37 -1.56
C HIS A 23 3.06 6.99 -1.55
N PRO A 24 3.67 6.71 -0.39
CA PRO A 24 4.83 5.83 -0.37
C PRO A 24 4.43 4.53 -1.11
N PRO A 25 5.26 4.00 -2.03
CA PRO A 25 4.97 2.72 -2.70
C PRO A 25 4.83 1.58 -1.69
N ASP A 26 5.27 1.79 -0.44
CA ASP A 26 5.22 0.85 0.67
C ASP A 26 3.86 0.80 1.37
N GLN A 27 2.99 1.78 1.10
CA GLN A 27 1.67 1.88 1.72
C GLN A 27 0.54 1.46 0.76
N ARG A 28 0.87 1.05 -0.48
CA ARG A 28 -0.14 0.50 -1.41
C ARG A 28 -0.75 -0.77 -0.82
N GLN A 29 -2.07 -0.90 -0.97
CA GLN A 29 -2.88 -2.09 -0.65
C GLN A 29 -2.11 -3.37 -1.05
N GLY A 30 -1.63 -4.10 -0.05
CA GLY A 30 -0.76 -5.27 -0.22
C GLY A 30 0.60 -5.21 0.46
N SER A 31 0.77 -4.46 1.55
CA SER A 31 2.01 -4.56 2.36
C SER A 31 2.15 -5.97 2.94
N ALA A 32 3.39 -6.48 3.01
CA ALA A 32 3.71 -7.71 3.74
C ALA A 32 3.14 -7.70 5.17
N VAL A 33 3.09 -6.51 5.80
CA VAL A 33 2.51 -6.31 7.12
C VAL A 33 1.02 -6.64 7.15
N THR A 34 0.26 -6.30 6.11
CA THR A 34 -1.17 -6.60 6.04
C THR A 34 -1.42 -8.10 5.93
N TYR A 35 -0.63 -8.80 5.10
CA TYR A 35 -0.76 -10.26 4.97
C TYR A 35 -0.37 -10.98 6.27
N VAL A 36 0.73 -10.56 6.89
CA VAL A 36 1.18 -11.10 8.18
C VAL A 36 0.16 -10.82 9.28
N ALA A 37 -0.40 -9.62 9.34
CA ALA A 37 -1.43 -9.28 10.33
C ALA A 37 -2.66 -10.18 10.19
N ILE A 38 -3.15 -10.39 8.96
CA ILE A 38 -4.28 -11.30 8.71
C ILE A 38 -3.94 -12.74 9.10
N SER A 39 -2.74 -13.20 8.77
CA SER A 39 -2.28 -14.57 9.10
C SER A 39 -2.19 -14.79 10.63
N VAL A 40 -1.59 -13.84 11.36
CA VAL A 40 -1.45 -13.90 12.82
C VAL A 40 -2.82 -13.90 13.50
N VAL A 41 -3.72 -13.00 13.09
CA VAL A 41 -5.09 -12.96 13.63
C VAL A 41 -5.81 -14.27 13.37
N SER A 42 -5.71 -14.82 12.16
CA SER A 42 -6.34 -16.10 11.81
C SER A 42 -5.79 -17.26 12.67
N ALA A 43 -4.48 -17.33 12.86
CA ALA A 43 -3.85 -18.35 13.69
C ALA A 43 -4.32 -18.28 15.16
N ILE A 44 -4.43 -17.08 15.71
CA ILE A 44 -4.93 -16.87 17.08
C ILE A 44 -6.38 -17.34 17.22
N VAL A 45 -7.24 -16.98 16.26
CA VAL A 45 -8.66 -17.36 16.27
C VAL A 45 -8.81 -18.88 16.15
N ILE A 46 -8.07 -19.52 15.23
CA ILE A 46 -8.10 -20.98 15.04
C ILE A 46 -7.67 -21.68 16.33
N LYS A 47 -6.54 -21.27 16.92
CA LYS A 47 -6.04 -21.86 18.17
C LYS A 47 -7.10 -21.77 19.28
N LYS A 48 -7.71 -20.60 19.48
CA LYS A 48 -8.75 -20.41 20.50
C LYS A 48 -9.98 -21.26 20.22
N ARG A 49 -10.45 -21.34 18.97
CA ARG A 49 -11.60 -22.18 18.60
C ARG A 49 -11.32 -23.66 18.83
N LEU A 50 -10.16 -24.15 18.44
CA LEU A 50 -9.78 -25.55 18.67
C LEU A 50 -9.70 -25.87 20.16
N CYS A 51 -9.06 -25.01 20.97
CA CYS A 51 -9.02 -25.18 22.41
C CYS A 51 -10.43 -25.17 23.02
N LEU A 52 -11.29 -24.24 22.59
CA LEU A 52 -12.68 -24.19 23.07
C LEU A 52 -13.44 -25.47 22.69
N CYS A 53 -13.36 -25.93 21.44
CA CYS A 53 -14.01 -27.16 21.00
C CYS A 53 -13.53 -28.40 21.79
N ALA A 54 -12.23 -28.49 22.05
CA ALA A 54 -11.66 -29.57 22.86
C ALA A 54 -12.19 -29.53 24.31
N VAL A 55 -12.31 -28.33 24.89
CA VAL A 55 -12.89 -28.13 26.22
C VAL A 55 -14.38 -28.50 26.21
N THR A 56 -15.16 -28.06 25.22
CA THR A 56 -16.58 -28.41 25.17
C THR A 56 -16.79 -29.92 24.97
N MET A 57 -15.97 -30.56 24.15
CA MET A 57 -16.05 -32.00 23.89
C MET A 57 -15.62 -32.85 25.08
N SER A 58 -14.73 -32.34 25.95
CA SER A 58 -14.34 -33.02 27.20
C SER A 58 -15.31 -32.80 28.36
N ASN A 59 -16.26 -31.86 28.22
CA ASN A 59 -17.33 -31.59 29.19
C ASN A 59 -18.67 -32.25 28.82
N THR A 60 -18.73 -32.98 27.70
CA THR A 60 -19.84 -33.87 27.28
C THR A 60 -19.46 -35.32 27.53
#